data_AF-A0A167S6K7-F1
#
_entry.id   AF-A0A167S6K7-F1
#
_cell.length_a   1.000
_cell.length_b   1.000
_cell.length_c   1.000
_cell.angle_alpha   90.00
_cell.angle_beta   90.00
_cell.angle_gamma   90.00
#
_symmetry.space_group_name_H-M   'P 1'
#
loop_
_entity.id
_entity.type
_entity.pdbx_description
1 polymer ?
#
loop_
_entity_poly.entity_id
_entity_poly.type
_entity_poly.pdbx_seq_one_letter_code
_entity_poly.pdbx_strand_id
1 'polypeptide(L)'
;MSTSAVKSLYRRSLKLSLDWAVHRQIWRGQAVYIRSLFEANKDVRDPRQQQVLLRETEKLLATWKHPDPYRAPTAPGGNKWERNLPARILPYAQPPGAH
;
A
#
# COMPACT_ATOMS: atom_id res chain seq x y z
N MET A 1 -2.88 -10.98 18.47
CA MET A 1 -3.13 -9.95 17.42
C MET A 1 -3.04 -10.56 16.04
N SER A 2 -3.77 -10.02 15.05
CA SER A 2 -3.69 -10.50 13.67
C SER A 2 -2.38 -10.05 13.01
N THR A 3 -1.54 -11.01 12.64
CA THR A 3 -0.29 -10.77 11.88
C THR A 3 -0.54 -10.03 10.57
N SER A 4 -1.77 -10.10 10.03
CA SER A 4 -2.21 -9.36 8.85
C SER A 4 -2.15 -7.84 9.05
N ALA A 5 -2.53 -7.34 10.23
CA ALA A 5 -2.54 -5.90 10.51
C ALA A 5 -1.12 -5.31 10.50
N VAL A 6 -0.18 -5.98 11.18
CA VAL A 6 1.24 -5.59 11.20
C VAL A 6 1.85 -5.65 9.81
N LYS A 7 1.60 -6.72 9.04
CA LYS A 7 2.07 -6.84 7.66
C LYS A 7 1.51 -5.74 6.76
N SER A 8 0.22 -5.41 6.89
CA SER A 8 -0.42 -4.33 6.15
C SER A 8 0.20 -2.98 6.47
N LEU A 9 0.42 -2.70 7.75
CA LEU A 9 1.06 -1.48 8.23
C LEU A 9 2.49 -1.35 7.70
N TYR A 10 3.29 -2.41 7.79
CA TYR A 10 4.65 -2.45 7.26
C TYR A 10 4.71 -2.15 5.76
N ARG A 11 3.85 -2.78 4.95
CA ARG A 11 3.77 -2.49 3.50
C ARG A 11 3.42 -1.03 3.24
N ARG A 12 2.49 -0.45 4.02
CA ARG A 12 2.10 0.96 3.89
C ARG A 12 3.25 1.89 4.27
N SER A 13 4.01 1.59 5.32
CA SER A 13 5.20 2.36 5.70
C SER A 13 6.25 2.39 4.58
N LEU A 14 6.53 1.23 3.97
CA LEU A 14 7.48 1.14 2.84
C LEU A 14 6.98 1.86 1.57
N LYS A 15 5.68 1.77 1.29
CA LYS A 15 5.07 2.49 0.16
C LYS A 15 5.14 4.00 0.40
N LEU A 16 4.76 4.46 1.59
CA LEU A 16 4.78 5.89 1.93
C LEU A 16 6.21 6.47 1.82
N SER A 17 7.21 5.74 2.31
CA SER A 17 8.61 6.19 2.17
C SER A 17 9.06 6.23 0.71
N LEU A 18 8.56 5.34 -0.15
CA LEU A 18 8.82 5.36 -1.58
C LEU A 18 8.12 6.53 -2.29
N ASP A 19 6.90 6.87 -1.86
CA ASP A 19 6.14 7.99 -2.43
C ASP A 19 6.90 9.31 -2.25
N TRP A 20 7.65 9.47 -1.15
CA TRP A 20 8.55 10.63 -0.94
C TRP A 20 9.92 10.47 -1.60
N ALA A 21 10.52 9.28 -1.55
CA ALA A 21 11.88 9.05 -2.05
C ALA A 21 11.89 8.58 -3.52
N VAL A 22 11.90 9.54 -4.44
CA VAL A 22 11.89 9.29 -5.90
C VAL A 22 13.02 8.35 -6.35
N HIS A 23 14.23 8.50 -5.78
CA HIS A 23 15.40 7.70 -6.16
C HIS A 23 15.53 6.41 -5.33
N ARG A 24 15.70 5.27 -6.02
CA ARG A 24 15.78 3.94 -5.38
C ARG A 24 16.96 3.76 -4.43
N GLN A 25 18.10 4.40 -4.68
CA GLN A 25 19.26 4.28 -3.79
C GLN A 25 18.99 4.90 -2.42
N ILE A 26 18.36 6.08 -2.40
CA ILE A 26 17.94 6.77 -1.17
C ILE A 26 16.87 5.95 -0.45
N TRP A 27 15.85 5.50 -1.19
CA TRP A 27 14.75 4.71 -0.62
C TRP A 27 15.22 3.41 0.04
N ARG A 28 16.23 2.72 -0.50
CA ARG A 28 16.75 1.47 0.08
C ARG A 28 17.26 1.66 1.51
N GLY A 29 17.97 2.74 1.79
CA GLY A 29 18.42 3.06 3.16
C GLY A 29 17.24 3.24 4.11
N GLN A 30 16.22 3.98 3.67
CA GLN A 30 14.98 4.19 4.44
C GLN A 30 14.22 2.87 4.66
N ALA A 31 14.14 2.00 3.66
CA ALA A 31 13.46 0.72 3.77
C ALA A 31 14.13 -0.22 4.79
N VAL A 32 15.46 -0.25 4.82
CA VAL A 32 16.22 -1.03 5.82
C VAL A 32 15.99 -0.45 7.23
N TYR A 33 16.01 0.87 7.37
CA TYR A 33 15.70 1.53 8.64
C TYR A 33 14.28 1.22 9.13
N ILE A 34 13.27 1.33 8.27
CA ILE A 34 11.88 0.95 8.62
C ILE A 34 11.83 -0.52 9.04
N ARG A 35 12.55 -1.42 8.36
CA ARG A 35 12.61 -2.83 8.75
C ARG A 35 13.20 -3.02 10.15
N SER A 36 14.28 -2.32 10.49
CA SER A 36 14.90 -2.47 11.82
C SER A 36 13.96 -2.02 12.95
N LEU A 37 13.15 -0.98 12.73
CA LEU A 37 12.14 -0.54 13.71
C LEU A 37 11.07 -1.62 13.96
N PHE A 38 10.61 -2.31 12.92
CA PHE A 38 9.64 -3.41 13.06
C PHE A 38 10.28 -4.64 13.70
N GLU A 39 11.52 -4.99 13.35
CA GLU A 39 12.24 -6.11 13.95
C GLU A 39 12.51 -5.88 15.45
N ALA A 40 12.85 -4.65 15.85
CA ALA A 40 13.09 -4.31 17.26
C ALA A 40 11.86 -4.53 18.15
N ASN A 41 10.65 -4.48 17.59
CA ASN A 41 9.39 -4.62 18.32
C ASN A 41 8.69 -5.97 18.09
N LYS A 42 9.30 -6.91 17.36
CA LYS A 42 8.65 -8.16 16.93
C LYS A 42 8.28 -9.09 18.10
N ASP A 43 9.04 -9.02 19.18
CA ASP A 43 8.92 -9.94 20.32
C ASP A 43 8.02 -9.39 21.44
N VAL A 44 7.45 -8.19 21.28
CA VAL A 44 6.46 -7.63 22.21
C VAL A 44 5.23 -8.54 22.23
N ARG A 45 4.93 -9.15 23.37
CA ARG A 45 3.79 -10.09 23.53
C ARG A 45 2.57 -9.47 24.18
N ASP A 46 2.74 -8.41 24.98
CA ASP A 46 1.63 -7.73 25.64
C ASP A 46 0.68 -7.09 24.62
N PRO A 47 -0.59 -7.53 24.54
CA PRO A 47 -1.56 -6.97 23.60
C PRO A 47 -1.78 -5.46 23.76
N ARG A 48 -1.66 -4.91 24.97
CA ARG A 48 -1.83 -3.47 25.21
C ARG A 48 -0.69 -2.68 24.57
N GLN A 49 0.55 -3.09 24.82
CA GLN A 49 1.72 -2.48 24.19
C GLN A 49 1.67 -2.58 22.67
N GLN A 50 1.28 -3.74 22.12
CA GLN A 50 1.12 -3.88 20.66
C GLN A 50 0.10 -2.88 20.09
N GLN A 51 -1.03 -2.65 20.77
CA GLN A 51 -2.02 -1.66 20.33
C GLN A 51 -1.47 -0.23 20.34
N VAL A 52 -0.70 0.12 21.37
CA VAL A 52 -0.05 1.43 21.47
C VAL A 52 0.91 1.64 20.30
N LEU A 53 1.80 0.69 20.05
CA LEU A 53 2.77 0.75 18.94
C LEU A 53 2.09 0.88 17.57
N LEU A 54 1.02 0.11 17.33
CA LEU A 54 0.25 0.21 16.09
C LEU A 54 -0.40 1.59 15.96
N ARG A 55 -1.03 2.11 17.02
CA ARG A 55 -1.69 3.42 17.01
C ARG A 55 -0.70 4.55 16.74
N GLU A 56 0.47 4.50 17.37
CA GLU A 56 1.53 5.48 17.17
C GLU A 56 2.06 5.45 15.74
N THR A 57 2.28 4.25 15.20
CA THR A 57 2.73 4.08 13.82
C THR A 57 1.67 4.57 12.82
N GLU A 58 0.38 4.29 13.05
CA GLU A 58 -0.72 4.82 12.23
C GLU A 58 -0.76 6.35 12.27
N LYS A 59 -0.57 6.96 13.45
CA LYS A 59 -0.47 8.42 13.59
C LYS A 59 0.68 8.97 12.76
N LEU A 60 1.86 8.35 12.81
CA LEU A 60 3.01 8.76 12.00
C LEU A 60 2.71 8.69 10.50
N LEU A 61 2.11 7.59 10.03
CA LEU A 61 1.75 7.42 8.62
C LEU A 61 0.73 8.48 8.17
N ALA A 62 -0.21 8.85 9.04
CA ALA A 62 -1.19 9.89 8.75
C ALA A 62 -0.54 11.28 8.66
N THR A 63 0.37 11.60 9.58
CA THR A 63 1.10 12.88 9.61
C THR A 63 1.97 13.07 8.38
N TRP A 64 2.66 12.02 7.94
CA TRP A 64 3.61 12.08 6.83
C TRP A 64 3.02 11.67 5.48
N LYS A 65 1.69 11.58 5.38
CA LYS A 65 1.00 11.14 4.18
C LYS A 65 1.37 12.05 2.99
N HIS A 66 1.85 11.45 1.90
CA HIS A 66 2.13 12.20 0.67
C HIS A 66 0.82 12.74 0.06
N PRO A 67 0.76 14.01 -0.38
CA PRO A 67 -0.47 14.60 -0.93
C PRO A 67 -0.92 13.90 -2.23
N ASP A 68 0.03 13.46 -3.07
CA ASP A 68 -0.23 12.76 -4.33
C ASP A 68 0.59 11.45 -4.42
N PRO A 69 0.16 10.36 -3.76
CA PRO A 69 0.94 9.13 -3.68
C PRO A 69 0.97 8.38 -5.02
N TYR A 70 2.05 7.64 -5.30
CA TYR A 70 2.15 6.89 -6.54
C TYR A 70 1.08 5.79 -6.64
N ARG A 71 0.38 5.76 -7.78
CA ARG A 71 -0.62 4.74 -8.13
C ARG A 71 -0.20 4.05 -9.43
N ALA A 72 -0.23 2.71 -9.41
CA ALA A 72 0.02 1.96 -10.64
C ALA A 72 -1.05 2.34 -11.69
N PRO A 73 -0.68 2.49 -12.98
CA PRO A 73 -1.58 2.97 -14.02
C PRO A 73 -2.95 2.27 -14.05
N THR A 74 -2.97 0.95 -13.88
CA THR A 74 -4.17 0.11 -13.97
C THR A 74 -4.81 -0.20 -12.62
N ALA A 75 -4.32 0.35 -11.52
CA ALA A 75 -4.96 0.21 -10.22
C ALA A 75 -6.07 1.27 -10.06
N PRO A 76 -7.04 1.09 -9.14
CA PRO A 76 -8.03 2.11 -8.84
C PRO A 76 -7.40 3.48 -8.53
N GLY A 77 -7.84 4.50 -9.28
CA GLY A 77 -7.31 5.87 -9.23
C GLY A 77 -5.99 6.07 -9.98
N GLY A 78 -5.52 5.09 -10.75
CA GLY A 78 -4.43 5.24 -11.71
C GLY A 78 -4.91 5.82 -13.05
N ASN A 79 -4.00 6.36 -13.85
CA ASN A 79 -4.31 7.05 -15.11
C ASN A 79 -4.85 6.15 -16.24
N LYS A 80 -4.72 4.82 -16.12
CA LYS A 80 -5.23 3.82 -17.07
C LYS A 80 -6.34 2.97 -16.44
N TRP A 81 -6.84 3.36 -15.27
CA TRP A 81 -7.97 2.69 -14.63
C TRP A 81 -9.21 2.79 -15.53
N GLU A 82 -9.91 1.67 -15.73
CA GLU A 82 -11.15 1.57 -16.52
C GLU A 82 -11.11 2.11 -17.95
N ARG A 83 -9.92 2.39 -18.50
CA ARG A 83 -9.78 2.98 -19.84
C ARG A 83 -10.33 2.08 -20.95
N ASN A 84 -10.19 0.75 -20.79
CA ASN A 84 -10.60 -0.27 -21.76
C ASN A 84 -11.39 -1.39 -21.06
N LEU A 85 -12.52 -1.07 -20.42
CA LEU A 85 -13.39 -2.11 -19.87
C LEU A 85 -14.01 -2.95 -20.99
N PRO A 86 -14.13 -4.28 -20.83
CA PRO A 86 -14.87 -5.09 -21.78
C PRO A 86 -16.31 -4.60 -21.83
N ALA A 87 -16.85 -4.46 -23.05
CA ALA A 87 -18.24 -4.06 -23.24
C ALA A 87 -19.17 -5.09 -22.56
N ARG A 88 -20.26 -4.59 -21.97
CA ARG A 88 -21.31 -5.47 -21.46
C ARG A 88 -21.92 -6.24 -22.62
N ILE A 89 -21.99 -7.56 -22.49
CA ILE A 89 -22.73 -8.40 -23.43
C ILE A 89 -24.23 -8.11 -23.22
N LEU A 90 -24.86 -7.47 -24.20
CA LEU A 90 -26.30 -7.25 -24.22
C LEU A 90 -27.01 -8.52 -24.69
N PRO A 91 -28.21 -8.84 -24.16
CA PRO A 91 -28.92 -10.08 -24.51
C PRO A 91 -29.28 -10.22 -26.00
N TYR A 92 -29.28 -9.11 -26.75
CA TYR A 92 -29.62 -9.08 -28.17
C TYR A 92 -28.41 -8.77 -29.08
N ALA A 93 -27.20 -8.63 -28.53
CA ALA A 93 -26.01 -8.39 -29.33
C ALA A 93 -25.43 -9.72 -29.82
N GLN A 94 -25.19 -9.85 -31.12
CA GLN A 94 -24.41 -10.96 -31.66
C GLN A 94 -22.98 -10.95 -31.07
N PRO A 95 -22.38 -12.12 -30.82
CA PRO A 95 -21.03 -12.20 -30.30
C PRO A 95 -20.03 -11.55 -31.29
N PRO A 96 -19.00 -10.87 -30.79
CA PRO A 96 -18.00 -10.23 -31.64
C PRO A 96 -17.29 -11.29 -32.50
N GLY A 97 -17.28 -11.09 -33.82
CA GLY A 97 -16.62 -11.99 -34.79
C GLY A 97 -17.54 -12.91 -35.59
N ALA A 98 -18.87 -12.77 -35.47
CA ALA A 98 -19.81 -13.40 -36.41
C ALA A 98 -19.94 -12.53 -37.68
N HIS A 99 -19.07 -12.78 -38.66
CA HIS A 99 -19.24 -12.32 -40.05
C HIS A 99 -19.40 -13.54 -40.96
#